data_AF-A0A836PZW1-F1
#
_entry.id   AF-A0A836PZW1-F1
#
_cell.length_a   1.000
_cell.length_b   1.000
_cell.length_c   1.000
_cell.angle_alpha   90.00
_cell.angle_beta   90.00
_cell.angle_gamma   90.00
#
_symmetry.space_group_name_H-M   'P 1'
#
loop_
_entity.id
_entity.type
_entity.pdbx_description
1 polymer ?
#
loop_
_entity_poly.entity_id
_entity_poly.type
_entity_poly.pdbx_seq_one_letter_code
_entity_poly.pdbx_strand_id
1 'polypeptide(L)' 'MSVDKSLVSICLPVFNGSKHLPNAIDSVLAQTYSNFELIVSDDCSRDGSL' A
#
# COMPACT_ATOMS: atom_id res chain seq x y z
N MET A 1 6.40 28.05 11.76
CA MET A 1 7.32 27.11 11.09
C MET A 1 6.47 25.93 10.63
N SER A 2 6.35 25.72 9.33
CA SER A 2 5.70 24.51 8.80
C SER A 2 6.68 23.37 9.01
N VAL A 3 6.33 22.38 9.83
CA VAL A 3 7.11 21.15 9.94
C VAL A 3 6.83 20.38 8.65
N ASP A 4 7.81 20.29 7.75
CA ASP A 4 7.73 19.38 6.63
C ASP A 4 7.50 17.97 7.17
N LYS A 5 6.35 17.38 6.81
CA LYS A 5 5.99 16.02 7.22
C LYS A 5 6.98 15.05 6.57
N SER A 6 7.59 14.14 7.33
CA SER A 6 8.52 13.14 6.77
C SER A 6 7.82 12.22 5.77
N LEU A 7 8.47 11.87 4.66
CA LEU A 7 7.89 10.85 3.77
C LEU A 7 7.88 9.49 4.49
N VAL A 8 6.75 8.79 4.45
CA VAL A 8 6.60 7.42 4.95
C VAL A 8 6.43 6.47 3.77
N SER A 9 7.24 5.43 3.68
CA SER A 9 7.08 4.39 2.65
C SER A 9 6.35 3.18 3.24
N ILE A 10 5.23 2.80 2.63
CA ILE A 10 4.45 1.62 3.00
C ILE A 10 4.72 0.54 1.97
N CYS A 11 5.39 -0.55 2.38
CA CYS A 11 5.69 -1.68 1.51
C CYS A 11 4.67 -2.80 1.73
N LEU A 12 3.95 -3.17 0.67
CA LEU A 12 2.92 -4.20 0.67
C LEU A 12 3.33 -5.35 -0.26
N PRO A 13 3.98 -6.41 0.25
CA PRO A 13 4.21 -7.63 -0.52
C PRO A 13 2.89 -8.39 -0.70
N VAL A 14 2.68 -8.96 -1.89
CA VAL A 14 1.45 -9.67 -2.26
C VAL A 14 1.81 -11.00 -2.90
N PHE A 15 1.16 -12.08 -2.43
CA PHE A 15 1.14 -13.37 -3.11
C PHE A 15 -0.28 -13.95 -3.02
N ASN A 16 -0.94 -14.12 -4.15
CA ASN A 16 -2.32 -14.57 -4.27
C ASN A 16 -3.31 -13.80 -3.36
N GLY A 17 -3.21 -12.48 -3.38
CA GLY A 17 -3.95 -11.56 -2.52
C GLY A 17 -5.28 -11.02 -3.07
N SER A 18 -5.83 -11.56 -4.15
CA SER A 18 -6.87 -10.92 -4.99
C SER A 18 -8.12 -10.53 -4.20
N LYS A 19 -8.45 -11.36 -3.20
CA LYS A 19 -9.55 -11.15 -2.28
C LYS A 19 -9.35 -9.99 -1.29
N HIS A 20 -8.10 -9.71 -0.91
CA HIS A 20 -7.78 -8.78 0.19
C HIS A 20 -7.06 -7.53 -0.28
N LEU A 21 -6.39 -7.59 -1.43
CA LEU A 21 -5.59 -6.50 -1.97
C LEU A 21 -6.39 -5.19 -2.13
N PRO A 22 -7.62 -5.19 -2.68
CA PRO A 22 -8.40 -3.95 -2.76
C PRO A 22 -8.66 -3.32 -1.39
N ASN A 23 -9.10 -4.12 -0.42
CA ASN A 23 -9.37 -3.64 0.94
C ASN A 23 -8.10 -3.16 1.66
N ALA A 24 -6.95 -3.79 1.40
CA ALA A 24 -5.67 -3.38 1.97
C ALA A 24 -5.23 -2.02 1.39
N ILE A 25 -5.37 -1.83 0.07
CA ILE A 25 -5.10 -0.54 -0.58
C ILE A 25 -6.06 0.53 -0.05
N ASP A 26 -7.36 0.26 0.01
CA ASP A 26 -8.36 1.20 0.56
C ASP A 26 -8.04 1.59 2.00
N SER A 27 -7.59 0.64 2.82
CA SER A 27 -7.15 0.91 4.19
C SER A 27 -5.94 1.84 4.24
N VAL A 28 -4.96 1.68 3.35
CA VAL A 28 -3.79 2.57 3.25
C VAL A 28 -4.16 3.95 2.67
N LEU A 29 -5.12 4.02 1.76
CA LEU A 29 -5.59 5.31 1.23
C LEU A 29 -6.41 6.10 2.25
N ALA A 30 -7.05 5.43 3.21
CA ALA A 30 -7.83 6.05 4.29
C ALA A 30 -6.98 6.59 5.47
N GLN A 31 -5.65 6.61 5.35
CA GLN A 31 -4.77 7.08 6.43
C GLN A 31 -4.92 8.58 6.66
N THR A 32 -4.88 9.01 7.93
CA THR A 32 -4.91 10.42 8.32
C THR A 32 -3.58 11.15 8.06
N TYR A 33 -2.50 10.38 7.91
CA TYR A 33 -1.22 10.87 7.45
C TYR A 33 -1.18 10.88 5.92
N SER A 34 -0.79 12.00 5.32
CA SER A 34 -0.93 12.22 3.87
C SER A 34 0.39 12.25 3.09
N ASN A 35 1.54 12.27 3.77
CA ASN A 35 2.84 12.29 3.09
C ASN A 35 3.46 10.90 3.06
N PHE A 36 2.84 9.99 2.30
CA PHE A 36 3.34 8.63 2.16
C PHE A 36 3.34 8.18 0.70
N GLU A 37 4.14 7.16 0.43
CA GLU A 37 4.07 6.36 -0.80
C GLU A 37 3.65 4.93 -0.44
N LEU A 38 2.88 4.29 -1.32
CA LEU A 38 2.51 2.89 -1.22
C LEU A 38 3.20 2.12 -2.35
N ILE A 39 4.05 1.17 -1.97
CA ILE A 39 4.78 0.30 -2.87
C ILE A 39 4.17 -1.10 -2.75
N VAL A 40 3.54 -1.57 -3.81
CA VAL A 40 2.98 -2.94 -3.86
C VAL A 40 3.91 -3.82 -4.69
N SER A 41 4.38 -4.93 -4.12
CA SER A 41 5.29 -5.87 -4.78
C SER A 41 4.61 -7.22 -4.91
N ASP A 42 4.37 -7.66 -6.15
CA ASP A 42 3.90 -9.03 -6.42
C ASP A 42 5.05 -10.03 -6.31
N ASP A 43 4.76 -11.17 -5.68
CA ASP A 43 5.67 -12.32 -5.52
C ASP A 43 5.24 -13.49 -6.43
N CYS A 44 5.01 -13.20 -7.72
CA CYS A 44 4.60 -14.16 -8.75
C CYS A 44 3.23 -14.80 -8.49
N SER A 45 2.21 -13.98 -8.22
CA SER A 45 0.83 -14.45 -8.03
C SER A 45 0.25 -15.10 -9.29
N ARG A 46 -0.77 -15.95 -9.12
CA ARG A 46 -1.44 -16.68 -10.22
C ARG A 46 -2.95 -16.46 -10.27
N ASP A 47 -3.48 -15.67 -9.36
CA ASP A 47 -4.91 -15.41 -9.17
C ASP A 47 -5.32 -13.98 -9.61
N GLY A 48 -4.43 -13.27 -10.30
CA GLY A 48 -4.68 -11.91 -10.82
C GLY A 48 -4.52 -10.79 -9.78
N SER A 49 -3.79 -11.05 -8.69
CA SER A 49 -3.54 -10.10 -7.58
C SER A 49 -2.45 -9.06 -7.81
N LEU A 50 -2.19 -8.69 -9.08
CA LEU A 50 -0.87 -8.27 -9.61
C LEU A 50 -0.07 -9.47 -10.11
#